data_AF-A0A1Z4MW90-F1
#
_entry.id   AF-A0A1Z4MW90-F1
#
_cell.length_a   1.000
_cell.length_b   1.000
_cell.length_c   1.000
_cell.angle_alpha   90.00
_cell.angle_beta   90.00
_cell.angle_gamma   90.00
#
_symmetry.space_group_name_H-M   'P 1'
#
loop_
_entity.id
_entity.type
_entity.pdbx_description
1 polymer ?
#
loop_
_entity_poly.entity_id
_entity_poly.type
_entity_poly.pdbx_seq_one_letter_code
_entity_poly.pdbx_strand_id
1 'polypeptide(L)'
;MPTHGPKSHTIDSDGNIILKSKHLGDVIEVNIDKVKRRFYGIKLDGTRIEDDGDCGGDFAQPVMLYKVYYCFANDTWGIGYRTKDKNEKKWRDGFKTAREAWLYREALIAGGIAKR
;
A
#
# COMPACT_ATOMS: atom_id res chain seq x y z
N MET A 1 2.80 10.98 -20.94
CA MET A 1 2.17 11.17 -19.61
C MET A 1 2.47 9.95 -18.77
N PRO A 2 2.99 10.06 -17.53
CA PRO A 2 3.12 8.88 -16.70
C PRO A 2 1.69 8.44 -16.36
N THR A 3 1.24 7.35 -16.98
CA THR A 3 0.01 6.67 -16.60
C THR A 3 0.21 6.20 -15.17
N HIS A 4 -0.29 7.00 -14.21
CA HIS A 4 -0.46 6.54 -12.84
C HIS A 4 -1.22 5.21 -12.93
N GLY A 5 -0.59 4.12 -12.47
CA GLY A 5 -1.15 2.77 -12.59
C GLY A 5 -2.60 2.72 -12.08
N PRO A 6 -3.41 1.74 -12.55
CA PRO A 6 -4.82 1.66 -12.22
C PRO A 6 -5.00 1.72 -10.69
N LYS A 7 -5.69 2.77 -10.22
CA LYS A 7 -5.95 3.07 -8.81
C LYS A 7 -7.02 2.15 -8.23
N SER A 8 -6.83 0.84 -8.36
CA SER A 8 -7.91 -0.10 -8.13
C SER A 8 -7.40 -1.29 -7.36
N HIS A 9 -8.10 -1.60 -6.27
CA HIS A 9 -8.25 -2.96 -5.82
C HIS A 9 -9.50 -3.54 -6.48
N THR A 10 -9.58 -4.86 -6.57
CA THR A 10 -10.81 -5.58 -6.89
C THR A 10 -11.17 -6.51 -5.75
N ILE A 11 -12.42 -6.91 -5.67
CA ILE A 11 -12.86 -7.96 -4.75
C ILE A 11 -13.27 -9.14 -5.62
N ASP A 12 -12.71 -10.32 -5.35
CA ASP A 12 -13.10 -11.55 -6.05
C ASP A 12 -14.40 -12.15 -5.50
N SER A 13 -14.84 -13.27 -6.06
CA SER A 13 -16.07 -13.95 -5.63
C SER A 13 -16.02 -14.47 -4.19
N ASP A 14 -14.82 -14.69 -3.65
CA ASP A 14 -14.61 -15.21 -2.30
C ASP A 14 -14.43 -14.09 -1.27
N GLY A 15 -14.51 -12.82 -1.72
CA GLY A 15 -14.35 -11.65 -0.88
C GLY A 15 -12.89 -11.24 -0.66
N ASN A 16 -11.93 -11.82 -1.38
CA ASN A 16 -10.53 -11.42 -1.27
C ASN A 16 -10.32 -10.07 -1.94
N ILE A 17 -9.61 -9.19 -1.23
CA ILE A 17 -9.18 -7.91 -1.77
C ILE A 17 -7.90 -8.14 -2.56
N ILE A 18 -7.99 -7.99 -3.88
CA ILE A 18 -6.86 -8.07 -4.80
C ILE A 18 -6.32 -6.66 -5.02
N LEU A 19 -5.12 -6.43 -4.54
CA LEU A 19 -4.38 -5.19 -4.68
C LEU A 19 -3.62 -5.22 -6.01
N LYS A 20 -3.81 -4.20 -6.86
CA LYS A 20 -3.12 -4.13 -8.16
C LYS A 20 -1.86 -3.30 -8.05
N SER A 21 -0.72 -3.94 -8.31
CA SER A 21 0.60 -3.31 -8.40
C SER A 21 1.04 -3.17 -9.84
N LYS A 22 1.70 -2.05 -10.14
CA LYS A 22 2.48 -1.96 -11.39
C LYS A 22 3.70 -2.89 -11.37
N HIS A 23 4.34 -3.05 -10.21
CA HIS A 23 5.61 -3.75 -10.05
C HIS A 23 5.41 -5.21 -9.65
N LEU A 24 4.50 -5.46 -8.69
CA LEU A 24 4.22 -6.79 -8.17
C LEU A 24 3.03 -7.50 -8.85
N GLY A 25 2.39 -6.89 -9.85
CA GLY A 25 1.12 -7.38 -10.38
C GLY A 25 0.00 -7.46 -9.32
N ASP A 26 -0.89 -8.44 -9.46
CA ASP A 26 -2.03 -8.64 -8.57
C ASP A 26 -1.63 -9.46 -7.33
N VAL A 27 -1.83 -8.89 -6.14
CA VAL A 27 -1.42 -9.49 -4.85
C VAL A 27 -2.52 -9.32 -3.79
N ILE A 28 -2.58 -10.20 -2.80
CA ILE A 28 -3.51 -10.11 -1.67
C ILE A 28 -2.89 -9.47 -0.42
N GLU A 29 -1.55 -9.49 -0.34
CA GLU A 29 -0.81 -8.90 0.76
C GLU A 29 0.51 -8.29 0.28
N VAL A 30 0.98 -7.31 1.06
CA VAL A 30 2.27 -6.64 0.87
C VAL A 30 3.02 -6.68 2.17
N ASN A 31 4.30 -7.05 2.09
CA ASN A 31 5.19 -7.20 3.21
C ASN A 31 6.54 -6.53 2.93
N ILE A 32 7.38 -6.43 3.96
CA ILE A 32 8.72 -5.85 3.87
C ILE A 32 9.75 -6.92 4.26
N ASP A 33 10.75 -7.12 3.42
CA ASP A 33 11.98 -7.81 3.78
C ASP A 33 12.89 -6.80 4.50
N LYS A 34 13.01 -6.93 5.83
CA LYS A 34 13.73 -5.95 6.66
C LYS A 34 15.24 -5.95 6.39
N VAL A 35 15.80 -7.09 5.96
CA VAL A 35 17.23 -7.24 5.67
C VAL A 35 17.55 -6.58 4.34
N LYS A 36 16.77 -6.89 3.30
CA LYS A 36 16.93 -6.30 1.97
C LYS A 36 16.41 -4.86 1.89
N ARG A 37 15.56 -4.46 2.85
CA ARG A 37 14.77 -3.22 2.83
C ARG A 37 13.93 -3.08 1.56
N ARG A 38 13.26 -4.17 1.17
CA ARG A 38 12.46 -4.26 -0.07
C ARG A 38 11.06 -4.74 0.20
N PHE A 39 10.11 -4.23 -0.57
CA PHE A 39 8.75 -4.75 -0.51
C PHE A 39 8.64 -6.06 -1.30
N TYR A 40 7.73 -6.91 -0.86
CA TYR A 40 7.33 -8.09 -1.59
C TYR A 40 5.83 -8.31 -1.44
N GLY A 41 5.24 -8.96 -2.43
CA GLY A 41 3.82 -9.23 -2.50
C GLY A 41 3.55 -10.72 -2.36
N ILE A 42 2.37 -11.06 -1.86
CA ILE A 42 1.87 -12.43 -1.81
C ILE A 42 0.65 -12.53 -2.71
N LYS A 43 0.67 -13.44 -3.68
CA LYS A 43 -0.49 -13.75 -4.53
C LYS A 43 -1.54 -14.56 -3.78
N LEU A 44 -2.73 -14.68 -4.36
CA LEU A 44 -3.80 -15.52 -3.83
C LEU A 44 -3.39 -16.98 -3.61
N ASP A 45 -2.53 -17.52 -4.49
CA ASP A 45 -1.99 -18.89 -4.39
C ASP A 45 -0.82 -19.02 -3.39
N GLY A 46 -0.47 -17.94 -2.68
CA GLY A 46 0.63 -17.89 -1.72
C GLY A 46 2.00 -17.59 -2.34
N THR A 47 2.10 -17.44 -3.67
CA THR A 47 3.36 -17.13 -4.34
C THR A 47 3.91 -15.77 -3.89
N ARG A 48 5.18 -15.74 -3.47
CA ARG A 48 5.92 -14.52 -3.19
C ARG A 48 6.44 -13.90 -4.48
N ILE A 49 6.20 -12.60 -4.67
CA ILE A 49 6.77 -11.82 -5.77
C ILE A 49 7.59 -10.66 -5.20
N GLU A 50 8.75 -10.45 -5.79
CA GLU A 50 9.63 -9.31 -5.52
C GLU A 50 9.87 -8.55 -6.83
N ASP A 51 10.02 -7.24 -6.73
CA ASP A 51 10.54 -6.40 -7.81
C ASP A 51 11.77 -5.67 -7.26
N ASP A 52 12.89 -5.76 -8.00
CA ASP A 52 14.16 -5.16 -7.57
C ASP A 52 14.11 -3.62 -7.47
N GLY A 53 13.13 -2.99 -8.12
CA GLY A 53 12.87 -1.56 -8.05
C GLY A 53 12.12 -1.11 -6.78
N ASP A 54 11.52 -2.01 -6.02
CA ASP A 54 10.70 -1.68 -4.85
C ASP A 54 11.54 -1.52 -3.58
N CYS A 55 12.31 -0.43 -3.50
CA CYS A 55 13.13 -0.11 -2.33
C CYS A 55 12.31 0.63 -1.26
N GLY A 56 12.29 0.11 -0.03
CA GLY A 56 11.61 0.72 1.12
C GLY A 56 12.29 1.96 1.69
N GLY A 57 13.32 2.48 1.01
CA GLY A 57 14.23 3.51 1.53
C GLY A 57 14.15 4.86 0.84
N ASP A 58 14.21 4.94 -0.50
CA ASP A 58 14.28 6.26 -1.19
C ASP A 58 14.00 6.24 -2.71
N PHE A 59 13.70 5.10 -3.34
CA PHE A 59 13.46 5.05 -4.79
C PHE A 59 12.35 4.06 -5.08
N ALA A 60 11.36 4.52 -5.86
CA ALA A 60 10.17 3.81 -6.33
C ALA A 60 9.48 2.93 -5.26
N GLN A 61 8.62 3.56 -4.45
CA GLN A 61 7.66 2.80 -3.64
C GLN A 61 6.69 2.08 -4.59
N PRO A 62 6.37 0.79 -4.35
CA PRO A 62 5.37 0.10 -5.14
C PRO A 62 4.08 0.91 -5.07
N VAL A 63 3.60 1.30 -6.26
CA VAL A 63 2.38 2.09 -6.46
C VAL A 63 1.13 1.22 -6.19
N MET A 64 1.22 0.24 -5.28
CA MET A 64 0.14 -0.66 -4.94
C MET A 64 -0.97 0.04 -4.19
N LEU A 65 -0.59 0.95 -3.30
CA LEU A 65 -1.49 1.56 -2.34
C LEU A 65 -0.92 2.94 -2.07
N TYR A 66 -1.56 3.96 -2.63
CA TYR A 66 -1.07 5.34 -2.62
C TYR A 66 -0.50 5.71 -1.24
N LYS A 67 0.83 5.82 -1.14
CA LYS A 67 1.55 6.26 0.07
C LYS A 67 1.49 5.33 1.28
N VAL A 68 1.29 4.02 1.11
CA VAL A 68 1.68 3.07 2.16
C VAL A 68 3.21 3.03 2.21
N TYR A 69 3.77 3.08 3.41
CA TYR A 69 5.22 3.01 3.63
C TYR A 69 5.52 2.15 4.87
N TYR A 70 6.78 1.74 4.98
CA TYR A 70 7.28 1.09 6.18
C TYR A 70 8.25 2.04 6.91
N CYS A 71 8.02 2.24 8.21
CA CYS A 71 8.86 3.05 9.07
C CYS A 71 9.80 2.15 9.86
N PHE A 72 11.06 2.07 9.44
CA PHE A 72 12.08 1.27 10.11
C PHE A 72 12.40 1.77 11.53
N ALA A 73 12.22 3.07 11.80
CA ALA A 73 12.55 3.67 13.09
C ALA A 73 11.66 3.16 14.23
N ASN A 74 10.39 2.84 13.93
CA ASN A 74 9.43 2.34 14.92
C ASN A 74 8.84 0.96 14.56
N ASP A 75 9.45 0.27 13.59
CA ASP A 75 9.07 -1.07 13.12
C ASP A 75 7.61 -1.19 12.64
N THR A 76 6.99 -0.10 12.17
CA THR A 76 5.56 -0.08 11.82
C THR A 76 5.29 0.29 10.37
N TRP A 77 4.10 -0.08 9.91
CA TRP A 77 3.55 0.43 8.66
C TRP A 77 2.88 1.78 8.86
N GLY A 78 2.86 2.58 7.81
CA GLY A 78 2.19 3.86 7.78
C GLY A 78 1.49 4.13 6.47
N ILE A 79 0.59 5.12 6.48
CA ILE A 79 -0.19 5.54 5.33
C ILE A 79 -0.28 7.06 5.25
N GLY A 80 -0.02 7.58 4.06
CA GLY A 80 -0.31 8.97 3.71
C GLY A 80 -1.70 9.13 3.11
N TYR A 81 -2.45 10.14 3.53
CA TYR A 81 -3.75 10.49 2.95
C TYR A 81 -3.89 12.01 2.79
N ARG A 82 -4.90 12.45 2.02
CA ARG A 82 -5.24 13.87 1.89
C ARG A 82 -6.62 14.09 2.48
N THR A 83 -6.78 15.09 3.34
CA THR A 83 -8.09 15.47 3.88
C THR A 83 -8.95 16.09 2.78
N LYS A 84 -10.27 15.86 2.86
CA LYS A 84 -11.22 16.29 1.84
C LYS A 84 -11.25 17.82 1.69
N ASP A 85 -11.32 18.53 2.80
CA ASP A 85 -11.62 19.98 2.77
C ASP A 85 -10.38 20.86 2.75
N LYS A 86 -9.26 20.40 3.32
CA LYS A 86 -8.05 21.23 3.48
C LYS A 86 -6.96 20.94 2.45
N ASN A 87 -7.14 19.91 1.61
CA ASN A 87 -6.11 19.37 0.70
C ASN A 87 -4.77 19.09 1.41
N GLU A 88 -4.82 18.93 2.74
CA GLU A 88 -3.66 18.77 3.59
C GLU A 88 -3.18 17.32 3.51
N LYS A 89 -1.86 17.11 3.34
CA LYS A 89 -1.27 15.78 3.41
C LYS A 89 -1.08 15.41 4.88
N LYS A 90 -1.76 14.36 5.31
CA LYS A 90 -1.56 13.73 6.62
C LYS A 90 -0.84 12.41 6.46
N TRP A 91 -0.08 12.03 7.48
CA TRP A 91 0.59 10.74 7.60
C TRP A 91 0.20 10.14 8.93
N ARG A 92 0.02 8.83 8.96
CA ARG A 92 -0.22 8.07 10.18
C ARG A 92 0.58 6.78 10.13
N ASP A 93 1.32 6.50 11.17
CA ASP A 93 2.09 5.29 11.40
C ASP A 93 1.49 4.46 12.54
N GLY A 94 2.19 3.40 12.95
CA GLY A 94 1.78 2.52 14.06
C GLY A 94 0.97 1.30 13.65
N PHE A 95 0.80 1.03 12.35
CA PHE A 95 0.07 -0.15 11.88
C PHE A 95 0.97 -1.39 11.88
N LYS A 96 0.41 -2.56 12.22
CA LYS A 96 1.17 -3.82 12.24
C LYS A 96 1.35 -4.40 10.84
N THR A 97 0.41 -4.14 9.94
CA THR A 97 0.46 -4.63 8.55
C THR A 97 0.18 -3.52 7.54
N ALA A 98 0.69 -3.69 6.31
CA ALA A 98 0.37 -2.83 5.19
C ALA A 98 -1.15 -2.77 4.92
N ARG A 99 -1.82 -3.91 5.12
CA ARG A 99 -3.27 -4.06 4.94
C ARG A 99 -4.06 -3.23 5.94
N GLU A 100 -3.69 -3.24 7.22
CA GLU A 100 -4.30 -2.38 8.24
C GLU A 100 -4.17 -0.90 7.89
N ALA A 101 -2.97 -0.47 7.50
CA ALA A 101 -2.71 0.91 7.11
C ALA A 101 -3.58 1.32 5.92
N TRP A 102 -3.75 0.41 4.95
CA TRP A 102 -4.62 0.64 3.79
C TRP A 102 -6.11 0.68 4.14
N LEU A 103 -6.61 -0.29 4.92
CA LEU A 103 -8.00 -0.34 5.36
C LEU A 103 -8.38 0.92 6.15
N TYR A 104 -7.47 1.42 6.99
CA TYR A 104 -7.65 2.69 7.69
C TYR A 104 -7.92 3.85 6.73
N ARG A 105 -7.15 3.95 5.64
CA ARG A 105 -7.34 4.99 4.62
C ARG A 105 -8.69 4.82 3.90
N GLU A 106 -9.07 3.61 3.52
CA GLU A 106 -10.36 3.39 2.86
C GLU A 106 -11.53 3.71 3.79
N ALA A 107 -11.42 3.42 5.09
CA ALA A 107 -12.40 3.84 6.10
C ALA A 107 -12.52 5.37 6.18
N LEU A 108 -11.40 6.11 6.13
CA LEU A 108 -11.44 7.58 6.10
C LEU A 108 -12.09 8.12 4.81
N ILE A 109 -11.89 7.46 3.68
CA ILE A 109 -12.53 7.85 2.41
C ILE A 109 -14.03 7.58 2.47
N ALA A 110 -14.43 6.40 2.95
CA ALA A 110 -15.83 6.02 3.11
C ALA A 110 -16.56 6.95 4.10
N GLY A 111 -15.89 7.35 5.18
CA GLY A 111 -16.39 8.33 6.14
C GLY A 111 -16.35 9.79 5.66
N GLY A 112 -15.93 10.05 4.41
CA GLY A 112 -15.89 11.40 3.84
C GLY A 112 -14.79 12.32 4.39
N ILE A 113 -13.85 11.80 5.18
CA ILE A 113 -12.77 12.56 5.83
C ILE A 113 -11.59 12.74 4.86
N ALA A 114 -11.32 11.73 4.03
CA ALA A 114 -10.18 11.71 3.11
C ALA A 114 -10.61 11.63 1.64
N LYS A 115 -9.68 12.01 0.74
CA LYS A 115 -9.80 11.87 -0.71
C LYS A 115 -9.11 10.59 -1.21
N ARG A 116 -9.73 9.96 -2.22
CA ARG A 116 -9.17 8.81 -2.94
C ARG A 116 -8.01 9.20 -3.86
#